data_AF-A0A1F2U5E6-F1
#
_entry.id   AF-A0A1F2U5E6-F1
#
_cell.length_a   1.000
_cell.length_b   1.000
_cell.length_c   1.000
_cell.angle_alpha   90.00
_cell.angle_beta   90.00
_cell.angle_gamma   90.00
#
_symmetry.space_group_name_H-M   'P 1'
#
loop_
_entity.id
_entity.type
_entity.pdbx_description
1 polymer ?
#
loop_
_entity_poly.entity_id
_entity_poly.type
_entity_poly.pdbx_seq_one_letter_code
_entity_poly.pdbx_strand_id
1 'polypeptide(L)' 'MDHPTRIVLVDDVVTSGTTLMAGARRLKDAFPRAAIAAFALARVWSSGEPPVLFEPLIEQVVVAGARCRREPQS' A
#
# COMPACT_ATOMS: atom_id res chain seq x y z
N MET A 1 -26.57 -9.56 3.91
CA MET A 1 -25.47 -9.41 2.93
C MET A 1 -24.21 -9.88 3.61
N ASP A 2 -23.41 -10.72 2.94
CA ASP A 2 -22.10 -11.07 3.47
C ASP A 2 -21.18 -9.84 3.45
N HIS A 3 -20.51 -9.62 4.57
CA HIS A 3 -19.49 -8.57 4.66
C HIS A 3 -18.21 -9.04 3.99
N PRO A 4 -17.50 -8.16 3.25
CA PRO A 4 -16.24 -8.52 2.63
C PRO A 4 -15.21 -8.92 3.69
N THR A 5 -14.58 -10.08 3.51
CA THR A 5 -13.50 -10.57 4.38
C THR A 5 -12.12 -10.09 3.92
N ARG A 6 -11.99 -9.65 2.65
CA ARG A 6 -10.77 -9.09 2.07
C ARG A 6 -11.10 -7.97 1.10
N ILE A 7 -10.34 -6.88 1.17
CA ILE A 7 -10.44 -5.72 0.26
C ILE A 7 -9.04 -5.38 -0.23
N VAL A 8 -8.90 -5.12 -1.53
CA VAL A 8 -7.65 -4.65 -2.15
C VAL A 8 -7.85 -3.23 -2.67
N LEU A 9 -7.06 -2.28 -2.16
CA LEU A 9 -6.95 -0.96 -2.77
C LEU A 9 -6.03 -1.06 -3.99
N VAL A 10 -6.47 -0.51 -5.11
CA VAL A 10 -5.67 -0.47 -6.33
C VAL A 10 -5.35 0.98 -6.64
N ASP A 11 -4.09 1.25 -6.95
CA ASP A 11 -3.59 2.55 -7.41
C ASP A 11 -2.65 2.33 -8.61
N ASP A 12 -2.36 3.39 -9.37
CA ASP A 12 -1.42 3.30 -10.48
C ASP A 12 0.04 3.35 -9.98
N VAL A 13 0.33 4.24 -9.05
CA VAL A 13 1.68 4.54 -8.57
C VAL A 13 1.72 4.65 -7.05
N VAL A 14 2.71 3.99 -6.44
CA VAL A 14 3.03 4.19 -5.02
C VAL A 14 4.38 4.87 -4.83
N THR A 15 4.40 5.94 -4.03
CA THR A 15 5.63 6.64 -3.60
C THR A 15 6.02 6.22 -2.17
N SER A 16 5.50 6.92 -1.17
CA SER A 16 5.67 6.64 0.26
C SER A 16 4.63 5.66 0.82
N GLY A 17 3.54 5.44 0.09
CA GLY A 17 2.37 4.69 0.58
C GLY A 17 1.41 5.50 1.45
N THR A 18 1.66 6.80 1.68
CA THR A 18 0.81 7.63 2.56
C THR A 18 -0.65 7.68 2.12
N THR A 19 -0.91 7.83 0.81
CA THR A 19 -2.28 7.81 0.25
C THR A 19 -2.96 6.45 0.44
N LEU A 20 -2.24 5.36 0.15
CA LEU A 20 -2.72 4.00 0.36
C LEU A 20 -3.05 3.74 1.84
N MET A 21 -2.21 4.21 2.77
CA MET A 21 -2.46 4.10 4.22
C MET A 21 -3.72 4.86 4.64
N ALA A 22 -3.93 6.09 4.15
CA ALA A 22 -5.13 6.85 4.43
C ALA A 22 -6.40 6.15 3.91
N GLY A 23 -6.34 5.61 2.69
CA GLY A 23 -7.43 4.81 2.12
C GLY A 23 -7.68 3.53 2.91
N ALA A 24 -6.62 2.79 3.25
CA ALA A 24 -6.69 1.57 4.03
C ALA A 24 -7.29 1.82 5.42
N ARG A 25 -6.94 2.95 6.06
CA ARG A 25 -7.54 3.35 7.34
C ARG A 25 -9.04 3.55 7.21
N ARG A 26 -9.50 4.32 6.22
CA ARG A 26 -10.93 4.53 5.97
C ARG A 26 -11.68 3.22 5.72
N LEU A 27 -11.09 2.32 4.95
CA LEU A 27 -11.68 0.99 4.71
C LEU A 27 -11.68 0.13 5.97
N LYS A 28 -10.68 0.24 6.83
CA LYS A 28 -10.67 -0.49 8.10
C LYS A 28 -11.73 0.03 9.07
N ASP A 29 -11.98 1.35 9.09
CA ASP A 29 -13.04 1.94 9.89
C ASP A 29 -14.44 1.51 9.38
N ALA A 30 -14.63 1.40 8.06
CA ALA A 30 -15.89 0.95 7.44
C ALA A 30 -16.10 -0.57 7.46
N PHE A 31 -15.01 -1.35 7.37
CA PHE A 31 -15.01 -2.82 7.34
C PHE A 31 -14.02 -3.39 8.37
N PRO A 32 -14.34 -3.33 9.68
CA PRO A 32 -13.39 -3.68 10.74
C PRO A 32 -12.86 -5.11 10.69
N ARG A 33 -13.63 -6.04 10.11
CA ARG A 33 -13.26 -7.45 9.98
C ARG A 33 -12.55 -7.79 8.67
N ALA A 34 -12.51 -6.87 7.70
CA ALA A 34 -11.84 -7.11 6.43
C ALA A 34 -10.31 -7.05 6.60
N ALA A 35 -9.62 -7.97 5.94
CA ALA A 35 -8.20 -7.85 5.64
C ALA A 35 -8.02 -6.82 4.51
N ILE A 36 -7.18 -5.83 4.73
CA ILE A 36 -6.93 -4.76 3.76
C ILE A 36 -5.53 -4.95 3.18
N ALA A 37 -5.45 -5.04 1.85
CA ALA A 37 -4.19 -5.04 1.10
C ALA A 37 -4.19 -3.89 0.09
N ALA A 38 -3.02 -3.53 -0.42
CA ALA A 38 -2.89 -2.57 -1.49
C ALA A 38 -2.05 -3.13 -2.63
N PHE A 39 -2.37 -2.71 -3.85
CA PHE A 39 -1.64 -3.04 -5.07
C PHE A 39 -1.43 -1.74 -5.86
N ALA A 40 -0.21 -1.54 -6.34
CA ALA A 40 0.12 -0.44 -7.24
C ALA A 40 0.87 -0.98 -8.45
N LEU A 41 0.56 -0.48 -9.65
CA LEU A 41 1.21 -0.91 -10.89
C LEU A 41 2.70 -0.57 -10.90
N ALA A 42 3.04 0.61 -10.41
CA ALA A 42 4.40 1.11 -10.37
C ALA A 42 4.76 1.60 -8.98
N ARG A 43 6.05 1.45 -8.64
CA ARG A 43 6.63 2.09 -7.47
C ARG A 43 7.66 3.12 -7.88
N VAL A 44 7.59 4.29 -7.26
CA VAL A 44 8.56 5.36 -7.47
C VAL A 44 9.33 5.57 -6.17
N TRP A 45 10.64 5.52 -6.28
CA TRP A 45 11.54 5.98 -5.22
C TRP A 45 11.89 7.44 -5.45
N SER A 46 11.94 8.22 -4.37
CA SER A 46 12.32 9.63 -4.42
C SER A 46 13.80 9.85 -4.79
N SER A 47 14.59 8.78 -4.88
CA SER A 47 16.02 8.81 -5.19
C SER A 47 16.49 7.51 -5.83
N GLY A 48 17.37 7.60 -6.82
CA GLY A 48 17.98 6.47 -7.54
C GLY A 48 17.37 6.22 -8.92
N GLU A 49 18.11 5.56 -9.80
CA GLU A 49 17.54 5.02 -11.04
C GLU A 49 16.52 3.92 -10.66
N PRO A 50 15.35 3.87 -11.31
CA PRO A 50 14.43 2.76 -11.12
C PRO A 50 15.19 1.49 -11.52
N PRO A 51 15.39 0.55 -10.59
CA PRO A 51 16.02 -0.69 -10.95
C PRO A 51 15.11 -1.32 -12.04
N VAL A 52 15.72 -1.68 -13.18
CA VAL A 52 15.20 -2.43 -14.35
C VAL A 52 13.84 -3.11 -14.12
N LEU A 53 12.73 -2.54 -14.63
CA LEU A 53 11.41 -3.20 -14.83
C LEU A 53 11.15 -4.47 -13.97
N PHE A 54 11.16 -4.35 -12.63
CA PHE A 54 11.34 -5.50 -11.74
C PHE A 54 10.03 -6.16 -11.31
N GLU A 55 10.16 -7.46 -11.05
CA GLU A 55 9.16 -8.42 -10.55
C GLU A 55 8.26 -7.86 -9.42
N PRO A 56 7.04 -8.40 -9.25
CA PRO A 56 6.16 -8.00 -8.14
C PRO A 56 6.89 -8.05 -6.79
N LEU A 57 6.95 -6.92 -6.10
CA LEU A 57 7.57 -6.80 -4.78
C LEU A 57 6.50 -6.60 -3.72
N ILE A 58 6.55 -7.40 -2.66
CA ILE A 58 5.68 -7.26 -1.50
C ILE A 58 6.38 -6.37 -0.48
N GLU A 59 5.75 -5.24 -0.14
CA GLU A 59 6.25 -4.27 0.83
C GLU A 59 5.18 -3.95 1.87
N GLN A 60 5.60 -3.69 3.10
CA GLN A 60 4.75 -3.15 4.16
C GLN A 60 4.81 -1.62 4.13
N VAL A 61 3.65 -0.97 4.19
CA VAL A 61 3.56 0.48 4.40
C VAL A 61 3.44 0.75 5.91
N VAL A 62 4.39 1.48 6.48
CA VAL A 62 4.44 1.81 7.91
C VAL A 62 4.39 3.33 8.12
N VAL A 63 3.84 3.77 9.25
CA VAL A 63 3.82 5.20 9.60
C VAL A 63 5.21 5.63 10.07
N ALA A 64 5.72 6.71 9.51
CA ALA A 64 7.02 7.32 9.80
C ALA A 64 6.85 8.84 9.97
N GLY A 65 6.52 9.26 11.19
CA GLY A 65 6.22 10.67 11.50
C GLY A 65 4.95 11.14 10.79
N ALA A 66 5.04 12.24 10.03
CA ALA A 66 3.91 12.82 9.30
C ALA A 66 3.63 12.12 7.95
N ARG A 67 4.42 11.11 7.56
CA ARG A 67 4.29 10.36 6.30
C ARG A 67 4.32 8.86 6.57
N CYS A 68 4.22 8.08 5.50
CA CYS A 68 4.54 6.66 5.54
C CYS A 68 5.90 6.37 4.89
N ARG A 69 6.42 5.18 5.14
CA ARG A 69 7.56 4.58 4.45
C ARG A 69 7.17 3.16 4.01
N ARG A 70 7.80 2.68 2.95
CA ARG A 70 7.70 1.29 2.50
C ARG A 70 8.92 0.50 2.96
N GLU A 71 8.69 -0.69 3.49
CA GLU A 71 9.71 -1.63 3.94
C GLU A 71 9.51 -2.96 3.21
N PRO A 72 10.53 -3.53 2.53
CA PRO A 72 10.42 -4.86 1.93
C PRO A 72 10.02 -5.89 2.98
N GLN A 73 9.09 -6.77 2.63
CA GLN A 73 8.76 -7.90 3.50
C GLN A 73 9.82 -8.98 3.30
N SER A 74 10.66 -9.21 4.31
CA SER A 74 11.71 -10.23 4.34
C SER A 74 11.15 -11.64 4.45
#